data_AF-A0A5C5FL59-F1
#
_entry.id   AF-A0A5C5FL59-F1
#
_cell.length_a   1.000
_cell.length_b   1.000
_cell.length_c   1.000
_cell.angle_alpha   90.00
_cell.angle_beta   90.00
_cell.angle_gamma   90.00
#
_symmetry.space_group_name_H-M   'P 1'
#
loop_
_entity.id
_entity.type
_entity.pdbx_description
1 polymer ?
#
loop_
_entity_poly.entity_id
_entity_poly.type
_entity_poly.pdbx_seq_one_letter_code
_entity_poly.pdbx_strand_id
1 'polypeptide(L)'
;FSLDPSKTQCICRPGKVTNVDRSKCLENCTSGSHPVGDGTCATCPAPFAKCSSRTVPTGCSSGYLFDGKCLALTEIPSGYYADQSTHTVEKCDANVTSCTCRGVGCALSCGKNKKNDQHLLTPKGVCDMHCPRGWYGNKRLGVCLACDSTMLTCDAGDALTCAKDSAGTQLYLTPTRKCVLSWKGPQGTTPTKAASELTSTRAASATFKKCTGGATSCAGPSECGALSCDVDTDGEPLFLRPCGYQKMRRSGNGNHASCVRRDKCSEEQYWADISTHTCRPCDGGAATCTGNGEGTATSCVRNQYLTPAGDCVSKSACPQRGALYASDEDNACRPCDAGALACTGPGAATACGVDVDGAQLYLHDGVCLTGAACPAGTFANEGDKTCSSCVARYGEDAASCTADEVTACTDGDRFNGGCIESCPHNVGVLVGCVDMSVVPTGDECILCSDRFVGSSTCTAAGPTSCARDDSAATLYVSGAACVTAVECPSGTYGSDGTGACEACTVFRSLVKTCDYQGALSCTSDSILYERGCFEECP
;
A
#
# COMPACT_ATOMS: atom_id res chain seq x y z
N PHE A 1 -70.84 -103.45 23.88
CA PHE A 1 -70.21 -104.69 23.44
C PHE A 1 -71.24 -105.63 22.81
N SER A 2 -70.80 -106.52 21.94
CA SER A 2 -71.50 -107.62 21.27
C SER A 2 -70.53 -108.82 21.20
N LEU A 3 -71.02 -110.05 21.07
CA LEU A 3 -70.15 -111.20 20.86
C LEU A 3 -69.57 -111.19 19.44
N ASP A 4 -68.30 -111.57 19.30
CA ASP A 4 -67.69 -111.78 18.00
C ASP A 4 -68.30 -113.00 17.28
N PRO A 5 -68.08 -113.18 15.97
CA PRO A 5 -68.68 -114.28 15.20
C PRO A 5 -68.38 -115.67 15.76
N SER A 6 -67.23 -115.86 16.41
CA SER A 6 -66.84 -117.13 17.04
C SER A 6 -67.36 -117.29 18.47
N LYS A 7 -68.02 -116.26 19.03
CA LYS A 7 -68.53 -116.16 20.40
C LYS A 7 -67.45 -116.38 21.49
N THR A 8 -66.18 -116.23 21.15
CA THR A 8 -65.08 -116.40 22.10
C THR A 8 -64.69 -115.09 22.79
N GLN A 9 -65.13 -113.94 22.28
CA GLN A 9 -64.79 -112.63 22.86
C GLN A 9 -65.89 -111.58 22.67
N CYS A 10 -65.91 -110.58 23.57
CA CYS A 10 -66.76 -109.40 23.46
C CYS A 10 -66.07 -108.33 22.60
N ILE A 11 -66.63 -108.03 21.44
CA ILE A 11 -66.23 -106.93 20.56
C ILE A 11 -67.16 -105.71 20.71
N CYS A 12 -66.77 -104.56 20.19
CA CYS A 12 -67.66 -103.41 20.13
C CYS A 12 -68.78 -103.61 19.10
N ARG A 13 -69.92 -102.93 19.32
CA ARG A 13 -71.03 -102.95 18.36
C ARG A 13 -70.56 -102.35 17.02
N PRO A 14 -71.16 -102.76 15.87
CA PRO A 14 -70.82 -102.18 14.57
C PRO A 14 -70.82 -100.65 14.62
N GLY A 15 -69.77 -100.03 14.08
CA GLY A 15 -69.54 -98.58 14.12
C GLY A 15 -68.78 -98.06 15.34
N LYS A 16 -68.49 -98.89 16.35
CA LYS A 16 -67.71 -98.52 17.54
C LYS A 16 -66.36 -99.23 17.59
N VAL A 17 -65.38 -98.60 18.23
CA VAL A 17 -64.02 -99.11 18.42
C VAL A 17 -63.73 -99.37 19.90
N THR A 18 -62.84 -100.32 20.17
CA THR A 18 -62.41 -100.65 21.54
C THR A 18 -61.24 -99.75 21.94
N ASN A 19 -61.29 -99.15 23.13
CA ASN A 19 -60.20 -98.33 23.68
C ASN A 19 -58.89 -99.12 23.83
N VAL A 20 -57.75 -98.42 23.95
CA VAL A 20 -56.39 -98.99 24.00
C VAL A 20 -56.22 -100.08 25.05
N ASP A 21 -56.77 -99.87 26.25
CA ASP A 21 -56.73 -100.80 27.39
C ASP A 21 -57.80 -101.91 27.31
N ARG A 22 -58.56 -101.96 26.21
CA ARG A 22 -59.67 -102.88 25.95
C ARG A 22 -60.81 -102.83 26.97
N SER A 23 -60.88 -101.78 27.79
CA SER A 23 -61.86 -101.69 28.89
C SER A 23 -63.22 -101.11 28.47
N LYS A 24 -63.27 -100.32 27.39
CA LYS A 24 -64.45 -99.56 26.97
C LYS A 24 -64.62 -99.52 25.43
N CYS A 25 -65.87 -99.44 24.97
CA CYS A 25 -66.21 -99.11 23.58
C CYS A 25 -66.45 -97.62 23.41
N LEU A 26 -65.84 -97.03 22.40
CA LEU A 26 -65.95 -95.62 22.05
C LEU A 26 -66.54 -95.48 20.64
N GLU A 27 -67.21 -94.37 20.36
CA GLU A 27 -67.65 -94.03 18.99
C GLU A 27 -66.43 -93.82 18.08
N ASN A 28 -65.37 -93.19 18.60
CA ASN A 28 -64.09 -92.99 17.92
C ASN A 28 -62.95 -93.10 18.94
N CYS A 29 -61.73 -93.38 18.47
CA CYS A 29 -60.54 -93.36 19.32
C CYS A 29 -60.33 -91.99 19.97
N THR A 30 -59.93 -91.97 21.24
CA THR A 30 -59.66 -90.74 21.99
C THR A 30 -58.35 -90.09 21.55
N SER A 31 -58.20 -88.78 21.84
CA SER A 31 -56.95 -88.04 21.55
C SER A 31 -55.73 -88.78 22.12
N GLY A 32 -54.74 -89.06 21.27
CA GLY A 32 -53.56 -89.88 21.61
C GLY A 32 -53.65 -91.35 21.18
N SER A 33 -54.72 -91.75 20.49
CA SER A 33 -54.87 -93.11 19.92
C SER A 33 -55.48 -93.09 18.52
N HIS A 34 -55.21 -94.12 17.71
CA HIS A 34 -55.71 -94.26 16.34
C HIS A 34 -56.31 -95.66 16.09
N PRO A 35 -57.27 -95.80 15.17
CA PRO A 35 -57.80 -97.10 14.80
C PRO A 35 -56.76 -97.92 14.03
N VAL A 36 -56.62 -99.22 14.33
CA VAL A 36 -55.67 -100.13 13.63
C VAL A 36 -56.35 -101.05 12.60
N GLY A 37 -57.65 -100.87 12.35
CA GLY A 37 -58.41 -101.59 11.31
C GLY A 37 -59.08 -102.89 11.78
N ASP A 38 -58.76 -103.40 12.96
CA ASP A 38 -59.36 -104.59 13.59
C ASP A 38 -60.52 -104.26 14.56
N GLY A 39 -60.96 -103.01 14.59
CA GLY A 39 -61.95 -102.51 15.55
C GLY A 39 -61.38 -102.11 16.91
N THR A 40 -60.05 -102.02 17.06
CA THR A 40 -59.38 -101.51 18.27
C THR A 40 -58.59 -100.22 18.00
N CYS A 41 -58.34 -99.47 19.07
CA CYS A 41 -57.47 -98.30 19.08
C CYS A 41 -56.09 -98.67 19.62
N ALA A 42 -55.02 -98.19 18.97
CA ALA A 42 -53.66 -98.26 19.49
C ALA A 42 -53.15 -96.86 19.87
N THR A 43 -52.29 -96.79 20.89
CA THR A 43 -51.64 -95.53 21.30
C THR A 43 -50.75 -95.01 20.17
N CYS A 44 -50.76 -93.70 19.98
CA CYS A 44 -49.82 -93.05 19.07
C CYS A 44 -48.36 -93.31 19.53
N PRO A 45 -47.46 -93.72 18.62
CA PRO A 45 -46.06 -93.91 18.97
C PRO A 45 -45.40 -92.56 19.30
N ALA A 46 -44.45 -92.53 20.25
CA ALA A 46 -43.67 -91.33 20.53
C ALA A 46 -42.87 -90.91 19.27
N PRO A 47 -42.78 -89.60 18.93
CA PRO A 47 -43.17 -88.43 19.70
C PRO A 47 -44.58 -87.86 19.36
N PHE A 48 -45.54 -88.68 18.96
CA PHE A 48 -46.86 -88.21 18.54
C PHE A 48 -47.82 -88.03 19.73
N ALA A 49 -48.32 -86.81 19.96
CA ALA A 49 -49.39 -86.55 20.93
C ALA A 49 -50.79 -86.90 20.38
N LYS A 50 -50.97 -86.73 19.06
CA LYS A 50 -52.18 -87.13 18.32
C LYS A 50 -51.75 -87.70 16.97
N CYS A 51 -52.46 -88.69 16.47
CA CYS A 51 -52.14 -89.34 15.19
C CYS A 51 -53.40 -89.88 14.53
N SER A 52 -53.40 -89.94 13.20
CA SER A 52 -54.46 -90.59 12.41
C SER A 52 -54.12 -92.05 12.09
N SER A 53 -52.83 -92.39 12.10
CA SER A 53 -52.31 -93.74 11.94
C SER A 53 -51.00 -93.92 12.70
N ARG A 54 -50.42 -95.12 12.65
CA ARG A 54 -49.12 -95.42 13.26
C ARG A 54 -47.96 -94.57 12.70
N THR A 55 -48.10 -94.03 11.49
CA THR A 55 -47.02 -93.28 10.79
C THR A 55 -47.36 -91.82 10.53
N VAL A 56 -48.61 -91.40 10.77
CA VAL A 56 -49.10 -90.06 10.44
C VAL A 56 -49.54 -89.33 11.71
N PRO A 57 -48.69 -88.48 12.31
CA PRO A 57 -49.05 -87.57 13.39
C PRO A 57 -50.00 -86.47 12.93
N THR A 58 -50.90 -86.08 13.84
CA THR A 58 -51.74 -84.88 13.75
C THR A 58 -51.48 -83.91 14.91
N GLY A 59 -50.54 -84.24 15.80
CA GLY A 59 -50.02 -83.38 16.85
C GLY A 59 -48.84 -84.05 17.56
N CYS A 60 -47.89 -83.27 18.06
CA CYS A 60 -46.62 -83.75 18.61
C CYS A 60 -46.56 -83.58 20.13
N SER A 61 -46.04 -84.58 20.85
CA SER A 61 -45.81 -84.50 22.30
C SER A 61 -44.49 -83.80 22.63
N SER A 62 -43.56 -83.79 21.69
CA SER A 62 -42.34 -82.98 21.68
C SER A 62 -42.03 -82.58 20.24
N GLY A 63 -41.53 -81.36 20.05
CA GLY A 63 -41.30 -80.78 18.72
C GLY A 63 -42.54 -80.15 18.08
N TYR A 64 -42.49 -79.96 16.77
CA TYR A 64 -43.49 -79.21 15.99
C TYR A 64 -44.00 -80.03 14.81
N LEU A 65 -45.29 -79.93 14.51
CA LEU A 65 -45.91 -80.64 13.39
C LEU A 65 -45.58 -79.94 12.06
N PHE A 66 -44.94 -80.64 11.13
CA PHE A 66 -44.64 -80.17 9.78
C PHE A 66 -44.82 -81.30 8.76
N ASP A 67 -45.67 -81.08 7.75
CA ASP A 67 -45.91 -82.03 6.63
C ASP A 67 -46.10 -83.50 7.09
N GLY A 68 -46.90 -83.69 8.14
CA GLY A 68 -47.18 -85.01 8.70
C GLY A 68 -45.99 -85.65 9.45
N LYS A 69 -45.04 -84.86 9.96
CA LYS A 69 -43.93 -85.31 10.81
C LYS A 69 -43.77 -84.40 12.01
N CYS A 70 -43.19 -84.93 13.09
CA CYS A 70 -42.78 -84.13 14.25
C CYS A 70 -41.30 -83.82 14.14
N LEU A 71 -40.96 -82.53 14.02
CA LEU A 71 -39.59 -82.04 13.89
C LEU A 71 -39.13 -81.37 15.18
N ALA A 72 -37.86 -81.56 15.54
CA ALA A 72 -37.21 -80.74 16.56
C ALA A 72 -36.92 -79.33 16.01
N LEU A 73 -36.70 -78.35 16.91
CA LEU A 73 -36.43 -76.95 16.52
C LEU A 73 -35.21 -76.82 15.58
N THR A 74 -34.20 -77.67 15.75
CA THR A 74 -32.98 -77.71 14.92
C THR A 74 -33.19 -78.34 13.54
N GLU A 75 -34.30 -79.02 13.31
CA GLU A 75 -34.61 -79.76 12.07
C GLU A 75 -35.59 -78.99 11.17
N ILE A 76 -36.06 -77.83 11.61
CA ILE A 76 -36.97 -76.99 10.83
C ILE A 76 -36.23 -76.44 9.60
N PRO A 77 -36.74 -76.69 8.37
CA PRO A 77 -36.10 -76.20 7.16
C PRO A 77 -36.07 -74.67 7.07
N SER A 78 -35.07 -74.13 6.36
CA SER A 78 -35.01 -72.69 6.05
C SER A 78 -36.27 -72.22 5.34
N GLY A 79 -36.76 -71.03 5.69
CA GLY A 79 -38.02 -70.47 5.18
C GLY A 79 -39.26 -70.84 5.99
N TYR A 80 -39.08 -71.51 7.13
CA TYR A 80 -40.14 -71.86 8.08
C TYR A 80 -39.75 -71.46 9.52
N TYR A 81 -40.75 -71.32 10.39
CA TYR A 81 -40.58 -71.08 11.81
C TYR A 81 -41.48 -71.98 12.65
N ALA A 82 -41.07 -72.21 13.89
CA ALA A 82 -41.85 -72.97 14.86
C ALA A 82 -42.81 -72.04 15.59
N ASP A 83 -44.12 -72.18 15.36
CA ASP A 83 -45.13 -71.43 16.09
C ASP A 83 -45.39 -72.10 17.45
N GLN A 84 -45.05 -71.40 18.53
CA GLN A 84 -45.20 -71.90 19.89
C GLN A 84 -46.67 -71.99 20.34
N SER A 85 -47.56 -71.20 19.74
CA SER A 85 -48.97 -71.16 20.11
C SER A 85 -49.75 -72.33 19.52
N THR A 86 -49.43 -72.69 18.28
CA THR A 86 -50.10 -73.79 17.55
C THR A 86 -49.33 -75.10 17.61
N HIS A 87 -48.07 -75.09 18.07
CA HIS A 87 -47.14 -76.22 18.01
C HIS A 87 -46.97 -76.80 16.59
N THR A 88 -47.11 -75.96 15.57
CA THR A 88 -46.91 -76.31 14.16
C THR A 88 -45.75 -75.53 13.56
N VAL A 89 -45.21 -76.03 12.45
CA VAL A 89 -44.23 -75.30 11.65
C VAL A 89 -44.96 -74.51 10.56
N GLU A 90 -44.79 -73.20 10.58
CA GLU A 90 -45.41 -72.28 9.63
C GLU A 90 -44.39 -71.68 8.67
N LYS A 91 -44.87 -71.23 7.51
CA LYS A 91 -44.02 -70.67 6.46
C LYS A 91 -43.73 -69.20 6.73
N CYS A 92 -42.47 -68.80 6.60
CA CYS A 92 -42.09 -67.39 6.59
C CYS A 92 -42.69 -66.65 5.38
N ASP A 93 -42.71 -65.32 5.44
CA ASP A 93 -43.12 -64.50 4.29
C ASP A 93 -42.16 -64.66 3.10
N ALA A 94 -42.63 -64.23 1.92
CA ALA A 94 -41.86 -64.36 0.69
C ALA A 94 -40.46 -63.72 0.82
N ASN A 95 -39.45 -64.41 0.27
CA ASN A 95 -38.05 -63.97 0.25
C ASN A 95 -37.35 -63.91 1.63
N VAL A 96 -37.94 -64.49 2.67
CA VAL A 96 -37.34 -64.64 4.00
C VAL A 96 -36.74 -66.05 4.15
N THR A 97 -35.49 -66.14 4.62
CA THR A 97 -34.79 -67.44 4.84
C THR A 97 -34.88 -67.94 6.27
N SER A 98 -35.06 -67.04 7.25
CA SER A 98 -35.29 -67.38 8.65
C SER A 98 -36.20 -66.32 9.29
N CYS A 99 -37.17 -66.74 10.08
CA CYS A 99 -38.10 -65.86 10.79
C CYS A 99 -38.53 -66.45 12.14
N THR A 100 -39.11 -65.63 13.01
CA THR A 100 -39.71 -66.05 14.30
C THR A 100 -41.24 -66.06 14.29
N CYS A 101 -41.83 -65.38 13.31
CA CYS A 101 -43.26 -65.24 13.11
C CYS A 101 -43.55 -64.83 11.66
N ARG A 102 -44.82 -64.51 11.36
CA ARG A 102 -45.24 -63.95 10.07
C ARG A 102 -45.58 -62.46 10.20
N GLY A 103 -45.24 -61.68 9.18
CA GLY A 103 -45.50 -60.24 9.12
C GLY A 103 -44.30 -59.36 9.48
N VAL A 104 -44.58 -58.07 9.68
CA VAL A 104 -43.57 -57.03 9.95
C VAL A 104 -42.90 -57.30 11.30
N GLY A 105 -41.57 -57.24 11.33
CA GLY A 105 -40.76 -57.44 12.55
C GLY A 105 -40.28 -58.87 12.76
N CYS A 106 -40.70 -59.82 11.92
CA CYS A 106 -40.45 -61.23 12.15
C CYS A 106 -39.27 -61.83 11.37
N ALA A 107 -38.78 -61.17 10.31
CA ALA A 107 -37.68 -61.69 9.50
C ALA A 107 -36.34 -61.53 10.24
N LEU A 108 -35.52 -62.58 10.22
CA LEU A 108 -34.15 -62.61 10.76
C LEU A 108 -33.08 -62.63 9.68
N SER A 109 -33.39 -63.17 8.50
CA SER A 109 -32.50 -63.15 7.35
C SER A 109 -33.28 -63.21 6.04
N CYS A 110 -32.72 -62.64 4.98
CA CYS A 110 -33.35 -62.52 3.69
C CYS A 110 -32.66 -63.38 2.63
N GLY A 111 -33.47 -63.99 1.78
CA GLY A 111 -33.01 -64.77 0.65
C GLY A 111 -32.73 -63.94 -0.59
N LYS A 112 -32.48 -64.63 -1.69
CA LYS A 112 -32.33 -64.02 -3.01
C LYS A 112 -33.60 -64.23 -3.84
N ASN A 113 -33.88 -63.29 -4.74
CA ASN A 113 -34.96 -63.44 -5.69
C ASN A 113 -34.61 -64.46 -6.79
N LYS A 114 -35.55 -64.73 -7.71
CA LYS A 114 -35.34 -65.65 -8.85
C LYS A 114 -34.24 -65.21 -9.83
N LYS A 115 -33.85 -63.93 -9.81
CA LYS A 115 -32.76 -63.35 -10.61
C LYS A 115 -31.42 -63.37 -9.87
N ASN A 116 -31.35 -64.00 -8.70
CA ASN A 116 -30.18 -64.05 -7.83
C ASN A 116 -29.80 -62.70 -7.18
N ASP A 117 -30.71 -61.72 -7.14
CA ASP A 117 -30.50 -60.47 -6.39
C ASP A 117 -30.80 -60.68 -4.90
N GLN A 118 -29.96 -60.11 -4.03
CA GLN A 118 -30.10 -60.22 -2.58
C GLN A 118 -31.16 -59.26 -2.04
N HIS A 119 -32.18 -59.78 -1.35
CA HIS A 119 -33.06 -58.97 -0.51
C HIS A 119 -32.33 -58.55 0.77
N LEU A 120 -32.68 -57.38 1.29
CA LEU A 120 -32.03 -56.75 2.42
C LEU A 120 -32.98 -56.72 3.62
N LEU A 121 -32.50 -57.17 4.77
CA LEU A 121 -33.23 -57.08 6.02
C LEU A 121 -33.31 -55.62 6.46
N THR A 122 -34.51 -55.06 6.42
CA THR A 122 -34.77 -53.69 6.88
C THR A 122 -34.83 -53.62 8.40
N PRO A 123 -34.61 -52.44 9.02
CA PRO A 123 -34.76 -52.26 10.46
C PRO A 123 -36.17 -52.55 11.00
N LYS A 124 -37.18 -52.61 10.12
CA LYS A 124 -38.55 -53.03 10.46
C LYS A 124 -38.73 -54.55 10.46
N GLY A 125 -37.67 -55.33 10.28
CA GLY A 125 -37.73 -56.80 10.22
C GLY A 125 -38.49 -57.33 9.00
N VAL A 126 -38.33 -56.68 7.84
CA VAL A 126 -38.93 -57.06 6.56
C VAL A 126 -37.83 -57.14 5.49
N CYS A 127 -37.94 -58.10 4.58
CA CYS A 127 -37.02 -58.24 3.44
C CYS A 127 -37.48 -57.41 2.23
N ASP A 128 -36.68 -56.42 1.84
CA ASP A 128 -36.96 -55.53 0.70
C ASP A 128 -35.75 -55.45 -0.25
N MET A 129 -35.98 -55.06 -1.49
CA MET A 129 -34.91 -54.75 -2.45
C MET A 129 -34.25 -53.40 -2.18
N HIS A 130 -34.93 -52.48 -1.49
CA HIS A 130 -34.42 -51.15 -1.17
C HIS A 130 -34.46 -50.88 0.34
N CYS A 131 -33.38 -50.30 0.85
CA CYS A 131 -33.35 -49.84 2.25
C CYS A 131 -34.13 -48.52 2.41
N PRO A 132 -34.76 -48.30 3.58
CA PRO A 132 -35.39 -47.02 3.90
C PRO A 132 -34.37 -45.87 3.98
N ARG A 133 -34.84 -44.62 3.96
CA ARG A 133 -33.98 -43.43 4.13
C ARG A 133 -33.16 -43.52 5.44
N GLY A 134 -31.90 -43.08 5.38
CA GLY A 134 -30.95 -43.20 6.49
C GLY A 134 -30.32 -44.60 6.61
N TRP A 135 -30.53 -45.50 5.66
CA TRP A 135 -29.95 -46.84 5.64
C TRP A 135 -29.42 -47.18 4.24
N TYR A 136 -28.34 -47.96 4.17
CA TYR A 136 -27.79 -48.47 2.92
C TYR A 136 -27.71 -50.00 2.93
N GLY A 137 -27.79 -50.60 1.74
CA GLY A 137 -27.83 -52.05 1.58
C GLY A 137 -26.44 -52.68 1.53
N ASN A 138 -26.10 -53.52 2.50
CA ASN A 138 -24.94 -54.39 2.39
C ASN A 138 -25.34 -55.72 1.74
N LYS A 139 -25.15 -55.81 0.42
CA LYS A 139 -25.52 -57.01 -0.37
C LYS A 139 -24.75 -58.27 0.02
N ARG A 140 -23.58 -58.14 0.67
CA ARG A 140 -22.79 -59.29 1.14
C ARG A 140 -23.41 -59.92 2.39
N LEU A 141 -23.93 -59.09 3.28
CA LEU A 141 -24.55 -59.50 4.53
C LEU A 141 -26.07 -59.68 4.42
N GLY A 142 -26.69 -59.16 3.35
CA GLY A 142 -28.15 -59.24 3.15
C GLY A 142 -28.93 -58.36 4.13
N VAL A 143 -28.32 -57.28 4.64
CA VAL A 143 -28.92 -56.41 5.66
C VAL A 143 -28.83 -54.95 5.25
N CYS A 144 -29.78 -54.14 5.73
CA CYS A 144 -29.66 -52.69 5.74
C CYS A 144 -28.80 -52.27 6.94
N LEU A 145 -27.81 -51.42 6.72
CA LEU A 145 -26.99 -50.81 7.76
C LEU A 145 -27.34 -49.32 7.87
N ALA A 146 -27.42 -48.82 9.11
CA ALA A 146 -27.72 -47.42 9.36
C ALA A 146 -26.58 -46.53 8.85
N CYS A 147 -26.95 -45.40 8.25
CA CYS A 147 -26.01 -44.31 8.01
C CYS A 147 -25.59 -43.67 9.34
N ASP A 148 -24.44 -42.98 9.34
CA ASP A 148 -24.08 -42.08 10.44
C ASP A 148 -25.18 -41.01 10.64
N SER A 149 -25.38 -40.56 11.88
CA SER A 149 -26.47 -39.63 12.22
C SER A 149 -26.37 -38.28 11.50
N THR A 150 -25.20 -37.92 10.98
CA THR A 150 -24.98 -36.70 10.19
C THR A 150 -25.39 -36.82 8.72
N MET A 151 -25.77 -38.02 8.26
CA MET A 151 -26.04 -38.32 6.85
C MET A 151 -27.53 -38.61 6.61
N LEU A 152 -28.10 -38.01 5.56
CA LEU A 152 -29.50 -38.27 5.17
C LEU A 152 -29.58 -39.48 4.22
N THR A 153 -28.60 -39.62 3.33
CA THR A 153 -28.38 -40.80 2.50
C THR A 153 -26.88 -41.13 2.45
N CYS A 154 -26.55 -42.40 2.39
CA CYS A 154 -25.16 -42.88 2.35
C CYS A 154 -25.05 -44.17 1.53
N ASP A 155 -23.82 -44.55 1.20
CA ASP A 155 -23.48 -45.89 0.72
C ASP A 155 -22.23 -46.42 1.45
N ALA A 156 -21.64 -47.52 0.97
CA ALA A 156 -20.45 -48.12 1.57
C ALA A 156 -19.20 -47.20 1.54
N GLY A 157 -19.22 -46.15 0.71
CA GLY A 157 -18.17 -45.15 0.56
C GLY A 157 -18.52 -43.78 1.14
N ASP A 158 -19.30 -43.71 2.23
CA ASP A 158 -19.68 -42.52 3.01
C ASP A 158 -20.94 -41.75 2.50
N ALA A 159 -21.12 -40.49 2.91
CA ALA A 159 -22.35 -39.72 2.69
C ALA A 159 -22.60 -39.44 1.19
N LEU A 160 -23.86 -39.47 0.78
CA LEU A 160 -24.35 -38.98 -0.51
C LEU A 160 -25.11 -37.66 -0.35
N THR A 161 -25.80 -37.49 0.78
CA THR A 161 -26.44 -36.24 1.19
C THR A 161 -26.37 -36.08 2.70
N CYS A 162 -26.36 -34.84 3.17
CA CYS A 162 -26.20 -34.54 4.59
C CYS A 162 -27.52 -34.22 5.29
N ALA A 163 -27.63 -34.70 6.52
CA ALA A 163 -28.74 -34.38 7.40
C ALA A 163 -28.48 -33.03 8.12
N LYS A 164 -29.39 -32.68 9.03
CA LYS A 164 -29.13 -31.66 10.04
C LYS A 164 -28.43 -32.30 11.23
N ASP A 165 -27.65 -31.52 11.97
CA ASP A 165 -27.09 -31.98 13.25
C ASP A 165 -28.20 -32.13 14.33
N SER A 166 -27.81 -32.58 15.52
CA SER A 166 -28.72 -32.74 16.65
C SER A 166 -29.36 -31.44 17.14
N ALA A 167 -28.79 -30.27 16.81
CA ALA A 167 -29.35 -28.96 17.12
C ALA A 167 -30.29 -28.43 16.01
N GLY A 168 -30.45 -29.18 14.91
CA GLY A 168 -31.25 -28.77 13.76
C GLY A 168 -30.50 -27.87 12.76
N THR A 169 -29.18 -27.73 12.90
CA THR A 169 -28.31 -26.96 12.00
C THR A 169 -28.03 -27.74 10.72
N GLN A 170 -28.09 -27.08 9.57
CA GLN A 170 -27.82 -27.71 8.28
C GLN A 170 -26.33 -28.07 8.10
N LEU A 171 -26.04 -29.34 7.76
CA LEU A 171 -24.70 -29.79 7.36
C LEU A 171 -24.56 -29.77 5.83
N TYR A 172 -23.31 -29.69 5.37
CA TYR A 172 -22.92 -29.59 3.96
C TYR A 172 -22.00 -30.75 3.57
N LEU A 173 -22.19 -31.26 2.36
CA LEU A 173 -21.40 -32.37 1.82
C LEU A 173 -20.07 -31.86 1.26
N THR A 174 -18.96 -32.39 1.77
CA THR A 174 -17.61 -32.14 1.26
C THR A 174 -17.33 -32.97 0.00
N PRO A 175 -16.33 -32.59 -0.82
CA PRO A 175 -15.87 -33.41 -1.95
C PRO A 175 -15.38 -34.81 -1.53
N THR A 176 -14.91 -34.96 -0.29
CA THR A 176 -14.51 -36.25 0.32
C THR A 176 -15.67 -37.03 0.93
N ARG A 177 -16.92 -36.66 0.61
CA ARG A 177 -18.16 -37.33 1.05
C ARG A 177 -18.40 -37.30 2.57
N LYS A 178 -17.92 -36.29 3.28
CA LYS A 178 -18.19 -36.06 4.71
C LYS A 178 -19.21 -34.94 4.90
N CYS A 179 -19.97 -35.02 5.98
CA CYS A 179 -20.95 -34.01 6.35
C CYS A 179 -20.40 -33.12 7.46
N VAL A 180 -20.25 -31.83 7.18
CA VAL A 180 -19.67 -30.86 8.12
C VAL A 180 -20.49 -29.57 8.17
N LEU A 181 -20.31 -28.80 9.23
CA LEU A 181 -20.89 -27.45 9.36
C LEU A 181 -20.28 -26.51 8.30
N SER A 182 -21.00 -25.47 7.92
CA SER A 182 -20.58 -24.51 6.89
C SER A 182 -19.19 -23.91 7.14
N TRP A 183 -18.83 -23.65 8.40
CA TRP A 183 -17.53 -23.09 8.80
C TRP A 183 -16.41 -24.13 8.99
N LYS A 184 -16.72 -25.44 8.93
CA LYS A 184 -15.73 -26.53 8.97
C LYS A 184 -15.42 -27.09 7.58
N GLY A 185 -15.78 -26.35 6.52
CA GLY A 185 -15.52 -26.75 5.14
C GLY A 185 -14.02 -26.85 4.82
N PRO A 186 -13.65 -27.57 3.74
CA PRO A 186 -12.29 -27.56 3.22
C PRO A 186 -11.80 -26.15 2.90
N GLN A 187 -10.51 -25.89 3.07
CA GLN A 187 -9.89 -24.61 2.67
C GLN A 187 -10.14 -24.32 1.18
N GLY A 188 -10.35 -23.05 0.85
CA GLY A 188 -10.64 -22.59 -0.51
C GLY A 188 -12.03 -22.97 -1.01
N THR A 189 -12.99 -23.24 -0.12
CA THR A 189 -14.37 -23.56 -0.49
C THR A 189 -15.39 -22.76 0.32
N THR A 190 -16.59 -22.62 -0.24
CA THR A 190 -17.72 -21.92 0.38
C THR A 190 -19.03 -22.68 0.14
N PRO A 191 -20.00 -22.62 1.06
CA PRO A 191 -21.32 -23.23 0.85
C PRO A 191 -21.99 -22.72 -0.43
N THR A 192 -22.61 -23.61 -1.22
CA THR A 192 -23.30 -23.23 -2.46
C THR A 192 -24.54 -22.36 -2.25
N LYS A 193 -25.13 -22.42 -1.05
CA LYS A 193 -26.34 -21.70 -0.64
C LYS A 193 -26.27 -21.42 0.85
N ALA A 194 -26.89 -20.32 1.28
CA ALA A 194 -27.05 -20.05 2.69
C ALA A 194 -28.04 -21.03 3.33
N ALA A 195 -27.88 -21.31 4.64
CA ALA A 195 -28.79 -22.18 5.38
C ALA A 195 -30.25 -21.71 5.32
N SER A 196 -30.48 -20.40 5.22
CA SER A 196 -31.80 -19.77 5.09
C SER A 196 -32.50 -20.05 3.75
N GLU A 197 -31.73 -20.34 2.70
CA GLU A 197 -32.26 -20.61 1.35
C GLU A 197 -32.60 -22.10 1.12
N LEU A 198 -32.22 -22.96 2.07
CA LEU A 198 -32.40 -24.40 2.01
C LEU A 198 -33.75 -24.78 2.64
N THR A 199 -34.76 -25.02 1.80
CA THR A 199 -36.02 -25.65 2.22
C THR A 199 -35.85 -27.15 2.48
N SER A 200 -36.75 -27.75 3.27
CA SER A 200 -36.70 -29.17 3.70
C SER A 200 -36.49 -30.18 2.56
N THR A 201 -37.00 -29.90 1.36
CA THR A 201 -36.87 -30.77 0.17
C THR A 201 -35.57 -30.57 -0.64
N ARG A 202 -34.80 -29.51 -0.38
CA ARG A 202 -33.57 -29.14 -1.11
C ARG A 202 -32.27 -29.33 -0.31
N ALA A 203 -32.34 -29.85 0.91
CA ALA A 203 -31.17 -30.17 1.75
C ALA A 203 -30.15 -31.09 1.05
N ALA A 204 -30.60 -31.89 0.06
CA ALA A 204 -29.75 -32.73 -0.78
C ALA A 204 -28.77 -31.95 -1.70
N SER A 205 -28.91 -30.62 -1.83
CA SER A 205 -28.03 -29.78 -2.65
C SER A 205 -27.07 -28.91 -1.82
N ALA A 206 -27.02 -29.09 -0.49
CA ALA A 206 -26.10 -28.37 0.39
C ALA A 206 -24.68 -28.92 0.23
N THR A 207 -23.90 -28.30 -0.64
CA THR A 207 -22.52 -28.71 -0.99
C THR A 207 -21.56 -27.54 -0.84
N PHE A 208 -20.26 -27.81 -0.91
CA PHE A 208 -19.22 -26.78 -1.03
C PHE A 208 -18.84 -26.57 -2.49
N LYS A 209 -18.64 -25.31 -2.87
CA LYS A 209 -18.05 -24.90 -4.15
C LYS A 209 -16.70 -24.25 -3.91
N LYS A 210 -15.74 -24.51 -4.79
CA LYS A 210 -14.41 -23.90 -4.72
C LYS A 210 -14.52 -22.38 -4.91
N CYS A 211 -13.79 -21.64 -4.10
CA CYS A 211 -13.56 -20.22 -4.30
C CYS A 211 -12.82 -20.00 -5.63
N THR A 212 -13.09 -18.87 -6.29
CA THR A 212 -12.43 -18.50 -7.53
C THR A 212 -11.21 -17.63 -7.26
N GLY A 213 -10.28 -17.55 -8.22
CA GLY A 213 -9.19 -16.57 -8.21
C GLY A 213 -8.14 -16.74 -7.11
N GLY A 214 -7.86 -17.95 -6.61
CA GLY A 214 -6.79 -18.17 -5.62
C GLY A 214 -7.16 -17.77 -4.18
N ALA A 215 -8.45 -17.56 -3.89
CA ALA A 215 -8.91 -17.29 -2.54
C ALA A 215 -8.93 -18.55 -1.65
N THR A 216 -8.39 -18.46 -0.44
CA THR A 216 -8.43 -19.51 0.59
C THR A 216 -9.71 -19.50 1.41
N SER A 217 -10.43 -18.39 1.43
CA SER A 217 -11.78 -18.29 1.96
C SER A 217 -12.57 -17.25 1.19
N CYS A 218 -13.88 -17.50 1.02
CA CYS A 218 -14.75 -16.61 0.27
C CYS A 218 -16.20 -16.62 0.80
N ALA A 219 -16.84 -15.45 0.78
CA ALA A 219 -18.26 -15.30 1.13
C ALA A 219 -19.21 -15.91 0.09
N GLY A 220 -18.71 -16.15 -1.13
CA GLY A 220 -19.44 -16.77 -2.22
C GLY A 220 -18.53 -17.10 -3.40
N PRO A 221 -19.04 -17.78 -4.43
CA PRO A 221 -18.24 -18.24 -5.57
C PRO A 221 -17.94 -17.13 -6.60
N SER A 222 -18.19 -15.86 -6.27
CA SER A 222 -17.91 -14.73 -7.16
C SER A 222 -16.43 -14.33 -7.06
N GLU A 223 -15.88 -13.74 -8.14
CA GLU A 223 -14.51 -13.20 -8.15
C GLU A 223 -14.27 -12.10 -7.12
N CYS A 224 -15.35 -11.45 -6.67
CA CYS A 224 -15.36 -10.41 -5.64
C CYS A 224 -15.81 -10.93 -4.27
N GLY A 225 -15.78 -12.25 -4.07
CA GLY A 225 -16.18 -12.90 -2.82
C GLY A 225 -15.01 -13.24 -1.91
N ALA A 226 -13.76 -12.91 -2.24
CA ALA A 226 -12.59 -13.31 -1.48
C ALA A 226 -12.56 -12.63 -0.10
N LEU A 227 -12.25 -13.42 0.93
CA LEU A 227 -12.01 -12.95 2.31
C LEU A 227 -10.54 -13.11 2.69
N SER A 228 -9.84 -14.07 2.09
CA SER A 228 -8.40 -14.26 2.22
C SER A 228 -7.83 -14.82 0.92
N CYS A 229 -6.58 -14.48 0.63
CA CYS A 229 -5.84 -14.90 -0.55
C CYS A 229 -4.66 -15.79 -0.15
N ASP A 230 -4.15 -16.56 -1.10
CA ASP A 230 -2.94 -17.37 -0.92
C ASP A 230 -2.01 -17.13 -2.10
N VAL A 231 -1.81 -18.13 -2.95
CA VAL A 231 -0.97 -18.03 -4.13
C VAL A 231 -1.77 -18.22 -5.41
N ASP A 232 -1.24 -17.72 -6.52
CA ASP A 232 -1.75 -18.03 -7.85
C ASP A 232 -1.32 -19.43 -8.32
N THR A 233 -1.61 -19.76 -9.57
CA THR A 233 -1.26 -21.07 -10.16
C THR A 233 0.24 -21.31 -10.29
N ASP A 234 1.03 -20.23 -10.27
CA ASP A 234 2.49 -20.27 -10.40
C ASP A 234 3.18 -20.28 -9.03
N GLY A 235 2.40 -20.19 -7.93
CA GLY A 235 2.90 -20.15 -6.56
C GLY A 235 3.24 -18.74 -6.07
N GLU A 236 2.90 -17.70 -6.83
CA GLU A 236 3.18 -16.31 -6.46
C GLU A 236 2.10 -15.75 -5.51
N PRO A 237 2.49 -14.93 -4.52
CA PRO A 237 1.57 -14.43 -3.51
C PRO A 237 0.52 -13.47 -4.10
N LEU A 238 -0.73 -13.72 -3.74
CA LEU A 238 -1.88 -12.88 -4.08
C LEU A 238 -2.22 -11.92 -2.94
N PHE A 239 -2.78 -10.77 -3.32
CA PHE A 239 -3.15 -9.67 -2.45
C PHE A 239 -4.65 -9.46 -2.48
N LEU A 240 -5.24 -9.24 -1.31
CA LEU A 240 -6.66 -8.93 -1.18
C LEU A 240 -6.92 -7.49 -1.60
N ARG A 241 -7.59 -7.28 -2.74
CA ARG A 241 -7.96 -5.95 -3.25
C ARG A 241 -9.47 -5.72 -3.14
N PRO A 242 -9.93 -4.60 -2.57
CA PRO A 242 -11.35 -4.22 -2.60
C PRO A 242 -11.88 -4.15 -4.04
N CYS A 243 -13.08 -4.67 -4.28
CA CYS A 243 -13.71 -4.54 -5.59
C CYS A 243 -14.38 -3.16 -5.74
N GLY A 244 -14.13 -2.48 -6.87
CA GLY A 244 -14.75 -1.19 -7.19
C GLY A 244 -16.28 -1.23 -7.29
N TYR A 245 -16.92 -0.05 -7.16
CA TYR A 245 -18.37 0.13 -7.06
C TYR A 245 -19.19 -0.51 -8.19
N GLN A 246 -18.65 -0.57 -9.41
CA GLN A 246 -19.35 -1.19 -10.54
C GLN A 246 -19.50 -2.71 -10.42
N LYS A 247 -18.55 -3.40 -9.76
CA LYS A 247 -18.64 -4.84 -9.50
C LYS A 247 -19.52 -5.17 -8.29
N MET A 248 -19.85 -4.19 -7.44
CA MET A 248 -20.70 -4.37 -6.26
C MET A 248 -22.17 -4.65 -6.59
N ARG A 249 -22.71 -4.23 -7.74
CA ARG A 249 -24.15 -4.38 -8.05
C ARG A 249 -24.62 -5.82 -8.27
N ARG A 250 -23.71 -6.77 -8.51
CA ARG A 250 -24.05 -8.19 -8.82
C ARG A 250 -23.87 -9.16 -7.65
N SER A 251 -23.23 -8.75 -6.57
CA SER A 251 -22.91 -9.61 -5.42
C SER A 251 -23.48 -8.90 -4.20
N GLY A 252 -24.44 -9.49 -3.50
CA GLY A 252 -25.04 -8.87 -2.31
C GLY A 252 -24.13 -8.98 -1.08
N ASN A 253 -24.21 -7.97 -0.21
CA ASN A 253 -23.50 -7.74 1.07
C ASN A 253 -22.09 -7.11 1.02
N GLY A 254 -21.83 -6.14 1.91
CA GLY A 254 -20.61 -5.33 1.94
C GLY A 254 -19.36 -6.09 2.38
N ASN A 255 -18.20 -5.62 1.90
CA ASN A 255 -16.84 -6.20 2.02
C ASN A 255 -16.47 -7.21 0.92
N HIS A 256 -16.64 -6.80 -0.33
CA HIS A 256 -16.20 -7.57 -1.49
C HIS A 256 -14.76 -7.27 -1.86
N ALA A 257 -13.95 -8.32 -1.92
CA ALA A 257 -12.58 -8.25 -2.39
C ALA A 257 -12.28 -9.38 -3.38
N SER A 258 -11.25 -9.16 -4.19
CA SER A 258 -10.70 -10.12 -5.14
C SER A 258 -9.23 -10.32 -4.85
N CYS A 259 -8.73 -11.52 -5.10
CA CYS A 259 -7.30 -11.79 -5.03
C CYS A 259 -6.63 -11.39 -6.34
N VAL A 260 -5.58 -10.57 -6.26
CA VAL A 260 -4.84 -10.06 -7.41
C VAL A 260 -3.33 -10.16 -7.18
N ARG A 261 -2.55 -10.19 -8.26
CA ARG A 261 -1.09 -10.13 -8.14
C ARG A 261 -0.62 -8.76 -7.69
N ARG A 262 0.63 -8.68 -7.20
CA ARG A 262 1.25 -7.46 -6.68
C ARG A 262 1.15 -6.27 -7.65
N ASP A 263 1.44 -6.50 -8.93
CA ASP A 263 1.40 -5.50 -10.01
C ASP A 263 0.00 -4.93 -10.27
N LYS A 264 -1.03 -5.63 -9.79
CA LYS A 264 -2.43 -5.23 -9.91
C LYS A 264 -2.93 -4.43 -8.72
N CYS A 265 -2.17 -4.30 -7.64
CA CYS A 265 -2.51 -3.33 -6.60
C CYS A 265 -2.31 -1.89 -7.10
N SER A 266 -1.34 -1.60 -7.96
CA SER A 266 -1.13 -0.23 -8.47
C SER A 266 -2.24 0.29 -9.39
N GLU A 267 -3.17 -0.57 -9.79
CA GLU A 267 -4.39 -0.14 -10.46
C GLU A 267 -5.32 0.53 -9.43
N GLU A 268 -5.88 1.69 -9.78
CA GLU A 268 -6.88 2.42 -8.97
C GLU A 268 -6.36 3.02 -7.64
N GLN A 269 -5.10 3.46 -7.57
CA GLN A 269 -4.53 4.18 -6.42
C GLN A 269 -4.33 3.31 -5.16
N TYR A 270 -3.95 2.05 -5.33
CA TYR A 270 -3.53 1.18 -4.23
C TYR A 270 -2.05 0.79 -4.36
N TRP A 271 -1.49 0.25 -3.28
CA TRP A 271 -0.18 -0.40 -3.26
C TRP A 271 -0.28 -1.73 -2.52
N ALA A 272 0.68 -2.62 -2.77
CA ALA A 272 0.70 -3.96 -2.20
C ALA A 272 1.39 -3.95 -0.83
N ASP A 273 0.63 -4.06 0.26
CA ASP A 273 1.16 -4.23 1.61
C ASP A 273 1.56 -5.69 1.81
N ILE A 274 2.87 -5.94 1.68
CA ILE A 274 3.48 -7.27 1.76
C ILE A 274 3.29 -7.88 3.15
N SER A 275 3.18 -7.07 4.21
CA SER A 275 3.03 -7.57 5.57
C SER A 275 1.64 -8.14 5.84
N THR A 276 0.63 -7.55 5.22
CA THR A 276 -0.78 -7.94 5.41
C THR A 276 -1.35 -8.72 4.22
N HIS A 277 -0.61 -8.83 3.11
CA HIS A 277 -1.09 -9.37 1.84
C HIS A 277 -2.39 -8.69 1.37
N THR A 278 -2.48 -7.37 1.54
CA THR A 278 -3.63 -6.57 1.11
C THR A 278 -3.20 -5.45 0.15
N CYS A 279 -4.05 -5.11 -0.81
CA CYS A 279 -3.87 -3.85 -1.52
C CYS A 279 -4.45 -2.72 -0.65
N ARG A 280 -3.64 -1.73 -0.29
CA ARG A 280 -4.04 -0.59 0.55
C ARG A 280 -4.05 0.70 -0.27
N PRO A 281 -5.02 1.61 -0.04
CA PRO A 281 -5.07 2.84 -0.79
C PRO A 281 -3.85 3.70 -0.49
N CYS A 282 -3.32 4.33 -1.54
CA CYS A 282 -2.29 5.36 -1.43
C CYS A 282 -2.81 6.57 -0.64
N ASP A 283 -1.88 7.37 -0.13
CA ASP A 283 -2.22 8.63 0.53
C ASP A 283 -2.91 9.62 -0.44
N GLY A 284 -3.71 10.51 0.15
CA GLY A 284 -4.50 11.47 -0.60
C GLY A 284 -3.63 12.32 -1.53
N GLY A 285 -3.88 12.21 -2.83
CA GLY A 285 -3.12 12.94 -3.86
C GLY A 285 -2.11 12.10 -4.65
N ALA A 286 -1.73 10.93 -4.14
CA ALA A 286 -0.93 9.97 -4.90
C ALA A 286 -1.82 9.19 -5.88
N ALA A 287 -1.36 9.07 -7.12
CA ALA A 287 -1.95 8.19 -8.14
C ALA A 287 -1.34 6.78 -8.06
N THR A 288 -0.03 6.71 -7.81
CA THR A 288 0.69 5.47 -7.51
C THR A 288 1.64 5.69 -6.34
N CYS A 289 1.86 4.66 -5.53
CA CYS A 289 2.70 4.74 -4.34
C CYS A 289 3.34 3.37 -4.02
N THR A 290 4.37 3.37 -3.19
CA THR A 290 5.02 2.16 -2.64
C THR A 290 4.65 1.89 -1.19
N GLY A 291 3.87 2.77 -0.57
CA GLY A 291 3.55 2.78 0.85
C GLY A 291 2.61 3.95 1.18
N ASN A 292 2.40 4.16 2.48
CA ASN A 292 1.81 5.38 3.02
C ASN A 292 2.85 6.10 3.90
N GLY A 293 2.73 7.42 4.01
CA GLY A 293 3.69 8.31 4.66
C GLY A 293 4.45 9.16 3.65
N GLU A 294 5.23 10.11 4.18
CA GLU A 294 6.08 10.99 3.37
C GLU A 294 7.08 10.17 2.53
N GLY A 295 7.26 10.60 1.29
CA GLY A 295 8.21 10.02 0.34
C GLY A 295 7.79 8.69 -0.30
N THR A 296 6.52 8.29 -0.16
CA THR A 296 6.02 7.02 -0.71
C THR A 296 5.32 7.14 -2.06
N ALA A 297 5.00 8.36 -2.51
CA ALA A 297 4.36 8.57 -3.79
C ALA A 297 5.36 8.40 -4.95
N THR A 298 4.90 7.76 -6.03
CA THR A 298 5.66 7.57 -7.27
C THR A 298 5.05 8.30 -8.45
N SER A 299 3.76 8.65 -8.37
CA SER A 299 3.09 9.59 -9.26
C SER A 299 1.90 10.22 -8.55
N CYS A 300 1.47 11.39 -9.03
CA CYS A 300 0.40 12.16 -8.41
C CYS A 300 -0.85 12.19 -9.27
N VAL A 301 -2.00 12.40 -8.62
CA VAL A 301 -3.26 12.63 -9.32
C VAL A 301 -3.20 13.95 -10.09
N ARG A 302 -4.17 14.16 -10.98
CA ARG A 302 -4.26 15.38 -11.78
C ARG A 302 -4.22 16.64 -10.91
N ASN A 303 -3.48 17.65 -11.35
CA ASN A 303 -3.26 18.94 -10.66
C ASN A 303 -2.43 18.86 -9.36
N GLN A 304 -1.68 17.77 -9.17
CA GLN A 304 -0.67 17.66 -8.12
C GLN A 304 0.70 17.37 -8.73
N TYR A 305 1.75 17.76 -8.01
CA TYR A 305 3.13 17.75 -8.46
C TYR A 305 3.95 16.86 -7.54
N LEU A 306 4.70 15.92 -8.13
CA LEU A 306 5.58 15.01 -7.39
C LEU A 306 6.85 15.75 -6.94
N THR A 307 7.11 15.81 -5.64
CA THR A 307 8.37 16.34 -5.10
C THR A 307 9.51 15.34 -5.29
N PRO A 308 10.78 15.80 -5.31
CA PRO A 308 11.94 14.89 -5.33
C PRO A 308 12.00 13.96 -4.11
N ALA A 309 11.38 14.36 -3.00
CA ALA A 309 11.28 13.54 -1.80
C ALA A 309 10.27 12.39 -1.93
N GLY A 310 9.36 12.43 -2.92
CA GLY A 310 8.32 11.42 -3.13
C GLY A 310 6.96 11.78 -2.53
N ASP A 311 6.60 13.07 -2.49
CA ASP A 311 5.32 13.56 -2.00
C ASP A 311 4.51 14.22 -3.11
N CYS A 312 3.18 14.17 -3.01
CA CYS A 312 2.31 14.89 -3.92
C CYS A 312 1.83 16.20 -3.28
N VAL A 313 2.12 17.32 -3.94
CA VAL A 313 1.78 18.66 -3.43
C VAL A 313 1.06 19.50 -4.49
N SER A 314 0.42 20.60 -4.08
CA SER A 314 -0.18 21.56 -5.01
C SER A 314 0.89 22.41 -5.71
N LYS A 315 0.53 23.05 -6.83
CA LYS A 315 1.43 23.92 -7.61
C LYS A 315 2.14 24.98 -6.75
N SER A 316 1.39 25.64 -5.86
CA SER A 316 1.92 26.69 -4.97
C SER A 316 2.76 26.16 -3.81
N ALA A 317 2.72 24.85 -3.55
CA ALA A 317 3.47 24.23 -2.48
C ALA A 317 4.88 23.78 -2.92
N CYS A 318 5.18 23.66 -4.22
CA CYS A 318 6.55 23.32 -4.67
C CYS A 318 7.60 24.31 -4.09
N PRO A 319 7.45 25.64 -4.20
CA PRO A 319 8.42 26.59 -3.64
C PRO A 319 8.49 26.58 -2.11
N GLN A 320 7.45 26.05 -1.44
CA GLN A 320 7.44 25.91 0.02
C GLN A 320 8.24 24.69 0.50
N ARG A 321 8.59 23.78 -0.43
CA ARG A 321 9.42 22.60 -0.15
C ARG A 321 10.92 22.83 -0.41
N GLY A 322 11.31 24.05 -0.76
CA GLY A 322 12.70 24.46 -1.02
C GLY A 322 12.83 25.23 -2.32
N ALA A 323 14.04 25.24 -2.89
CA ALA A 323 14.33 25.85 -4.20
C ALA A 323 13.79 25.00 -5.35
N LEU A 324 12.45 24.89 -5.42
CA LEU A 324 11.73 24.10 -6.42
C LEU A 324 10.65 24.95 -7.10
N TYR A 325 10.40 24.68 -8.38
CA TYR A 325 9.26 25.20 -9.14
C TYR A 325 8.36 24.06 -9.61
N ALA A 326 7.10 24.38 -9.89
CA ALA A 326 6.15 23.41 -10.42
C ALA A 326 6.25 23.35 -11.95
N SER A 327 6.61 22.19 -12.48
CA SER A 327 6.68 21.91 -13.91
C SER A 327 5.38 21.24 -14.38
N ASP A 328 4.65 21.93 -15.25
CA ASP A 328 3.41 21.40 -15.84
C ASP A 328 3.68 20.33 -16.92
N GLU A 329 4.91 20.24 -17.44
CA GLU A 329 5.28 19.28 -18.50
C GLU A 329 5.28 17.83 -18.00
N ASP A 330 5.73 17.62 -16.76
CA ASP A 330 5.85 16.32 -16.12
C ASP A 330 5.07 16.18 -14.80
N ASN A 331 4.28 17.22 -14.44
CA ASN A 331 3.57 17.29 -13.16
C ASN A 331 4.50 16.99 -11.96
N ALA A 332 5.66 17.64 -11.92
CA ALA A 332 6.65 17.46 -10.86
C ALA A 332 7.16 18.80 -10.31
N CYS A 333 7.61 18.79 -9.06
CA CYS A 333 8.39 19.89 -8.52
C CYS A 333 9.86 19.69 -8.95
N ARG A 334 10.39 20.60 -9.76
CA ARG A 334 11.75 20.54 -10.30
C ARG A 334 12.65 21.51 -9.55
N PRO A 335 13.93 21.16 -9.31
CA PRO A 335 14.87 22.07 -8.68
C PRO A 335 15.14 23.27 -9.56
N CYS A 336 15.33 24.42 -8.93
CA CYS A 336 15.89 25.60 -9.58
C CYS A 336 17.34 25.34 -10.01
N ASP A 337 17.85 26.17 -10.90
CA ASP A 337 19.26 26.12 -11.31
C ASP A 337 20.19 26.39 -10.12
N ALA A 338 21.43 25.93 -10.22
CA ALA A 338 22.42 26.05 -9.15
C ALA A 338 22.57 27.51 -8.70
N GLY A 339 22.54 27.73 -7.38
CA GLY A 339 22.64 29.06 -6.78
C GLY A 339 21.33 29.84 -6.67
N ALA A 340 20.23 29.40 -7.30
CA ALA A 340 18.93 30.02 -7.14
C ALA A 340 18.22 29.51 -5.87
N LEU A 341 17.72 30.44 -5.04
CA LEU A 341 16.89 30.14 -3.87
C LEU A 341 15.41 30.02 -4.22
N ALA A 342 14.98 30.69 -5.29
CA ALA A 342 13.63 30.63 -5.82
C ALA A 342 13.65 30.85 -7.33
N CYS A 343 12.71 30.22 -8.05
CA CYS A 343 12.57 30.33 -9.49
C CYS A 343 11.13 30.04 -9.93
N THR A 344 10.77 30.45 -11.14
CA THR A 344 9.48 30.12 -11.78
C THR A 344 9.63 29.07 -12.89
N GLY A 345 10.86 28.70 -13.23
CA GLY A 345 11.21 27.76 -14.29
C GLY A 345 12.73 27.66 -14.47
N PRO A 346 13.18 26.83 -15.42
CA PRO A 346 14.59 26.75 -15.79
C PRO A 346 15.04 28.09 -16.40
N GLY A 347 16.18 28.63 -15.95
CA GLY A 347 16.68 29.95 -16.34
C GLY A 347 15.82 31.13 -15.90
N ALA A 348 14.92 30.94 -14.93
CA ALA A 348 13.98 31.95 -14.44
C ALA A 348 14.05 32.09 -12.92
N ALA A 349 15.24 32.30 -12.38
CA ALA A 349 15.48 32.62 -10.98
C ALA A 349 14.79 33.93 -10.60
N THR A 350 14.24 33.97 -9.39
CA THR A 350 13.64 35.17 -8.78
C THR A 350 14.34 35.60 -7.51
N ALA A 351 15.22 34.75 -6.97
CA ALA A 351 16.09 35.06 -5.84
C ALA A 351 17.36 34.20 -5.92
N CYS A 352 18.50 34.82 -5.65
CA CYS A 352 19.81 34.17 -5.68
C CYS A 352 20.37 34.01 -4.28
N GLY A 353 21.03 32.89 -4.03
CA GLY A 353 21.69 32.56 -2.79
C GLY A 353 23.19 32.71 -2.92
N VAL A 354 23.90 31.66 -2.54
CA VAL A 354 25.36 31.58 -2.63
C VAL A 354 25.77 30.49 -3.62
N ASP A 355 26.99 30.58 -4.15
CA ASP A 355 27.59 29.53 -4.93
C ASP A 355 28.14 28.37 -4.08
N VAL A 356 28.85 27.44 -4.72
CA VAL A 356 29.45 26.27 -4.07
C VAL A 356 30.55 26.61 -3.06
N ASP A 357 31.18 27.79 -3.20
CA ASP A 357 32.24 28.28 -2.32
C ASP A 357 31.70 29.22 -1.23
N GLY A 358 30.37 29.48 -1.23
CA GLY A 358 29.69 30.33 -0.28
C GLY A 358 29.71 31.82 -0.64
N ALA A 359 30.14 32.18 -1.85
CA ALA A 359 30.11 33.57 -2.31
C ALA A 359 28.69 33.97 -2.75
N GLN A 360 28.31 35.22 -2.45
CA GLN A 360 26.99 35.77 -2.80
C GLN A 360 26.82 35.85 -4.32
N LEU A 361 25.66 35.39 -4.80
CA LEU A 361 25.24 35.52 -6.19
C LEU A 361 24.21 36.65 -6.35
N TYR A 362 24.18 37.26 -7.52
CA TYR A 362 23.33 38.41 -7.84
C TYR A 362 22.41 38.04 -9.00
N LEU A 363 21.14 38.43 -8.87
CA LEU A 363 20.13 38.18 -9.88
C LEU A 363 20.28 39.13 -11.07
N HIS A 364 20.32 38.58 -12.28
CA HIS A 364 20.27 39.33 -13.53
C HIS A 364 19.55 38.50 -14.61
N ASP A 365 18.50 39.06 -15.21
CA ASP A 365 17.73 38.43 -16.29
C ASP A 365 17.35 36.96 -16.05
N GLY A 366 16.96 36.63 -14.81
CA GLY A 366 16.53 35.28 -14.43
C GLY A 366 17.68 34.30 -14.13
N VAL A 367 18.93 34.76 -14.10
CA VAL A 367 20.12 33.94 -13.82
C VAL A 367 20.84 34.48 -12.59
N CYS A 368 21.46 33.58 -11.82
CA CYS A 368 22.29 33.92 -10.67
C CYS A 368 23.76 33.96 -11.07
N LEU A 369 24.39 35.12 -10.95
CA LEU A 369 25.77 35.39 -11.39
C LEU A 369 26.65 35.77 -10.20
N THR A 370 27.96 35.53 -10.28
CA THR A 370 28.90 36.09 -9.30
C THR A 370 29.00 37.60 -9.50
N GLY A 371 29.43 38.36 -8.49
CA GLY A 371 29.51 39.82 -8.59
C GLY A 371 30.41 40.31 -9.73
N ALA A 372 31.52 39.61 -10.00
CA ALA A 372 32.41 39.89 -11.12
C ALA A 372 31.82 39.52 -12.50
N ALA A 373 30.77 38.70 -12.53
CA ALA A 373 30.07 38.28 -13.75
C ALA A 373 28.83 39.15 -14.05
N CYS A 374 28.53 40.17 -13.24
CA CYS A 374 27.52 41.17 -13.60
C CYS A 374 27.91 41.80 -14.95
N PRO A 375 26.98 41.88 -15.92
CA PRO A 375 27.29 42.41 -17.25
C PRO A 375 27.79 43.85 -17.22
N ALA A 376 28.51 44.25 -18.28
CA ALA A 376 28.98 45.62 -18.45
C ALA A 376 27.82 46.64 -18.35
N GLY A 377 28.07 47.78 -17.70
CA GLY A 377 27.04 48.78 -17.38
C GLY A 377 26.18 48.42 -16.16
N THR A 378 26.48 47.35 -15.44
CA THR A 378 25.84 46.99 -14.17
C THR A 378 26.88 46.72 -13.08
N PHE A 379 26.44 46.75 -11.82
CA PHE A 379 27.25 46.44 -10.64
C PHE A 379 26.49 45.52 -9.68
N ALA A 380 27.24 44.75 -8.91
CA ALA A 380 26.69 43.88 -7.89
C ALA A 380 26.16 44.70 -6.70
N ASN A 381 24.84 44.70 -6.49
CA ASN A 381 24.21 45.47 -5.43
C ASN A 381 23.97 44.61 -4.19
N GLU A 382 24.65 44.94 -3.10
CA GLU A 382 24.54 44.23 -1.83
C GLU A 382 23.19 44.40 -1.13
N GLY A 383 22.46 45.48 -1.41
CA GLY A 383 21.20 45.78 -0.75
C GLY A 383 20.07 44.87 -1.21
N ASP A 384 19.95 44.64 -2.52
CA ASP A 384 18.87 43.86 -3.13
C ASP A 384 19.33 42.52 -3.75
N LYS A 385 20.65 42.25 -3.74
CA LYS A 385 21.27 41.06 -4.34
C LYS A 385 20.97 40.93 -5.84
N THR A 386 20.99 42.05 -6.57
CA THR A 386 20.81 42.10 -8.03
C THR A 386 22.00 42.75 -8.73
N CYS A 387 22.17 42.49 -10.03
CA CYS A 387 23.06 43.31 -10.86
C CYS A 387 22.30 44.58 -11.26
N SER A 388 22.58 45.69 -10.57
CA SER A 388 21.91 46.98 -10.74
C SER A 388 22.58 47.81 -11.84
N SER A 389 21.80 48.59 -12.59
CA SER A 389 22.31 49.43 -13.68
C SER A 389 23.11 50.63 -13.15
N CYS A 390 24.29 50.87 -13.74
CA CYS A 390 25.10 52.06 -13.50
C CYS A 390 24.37 53.33 -13.95
N VAL A 391 23.75 53.28 -15.13
CA VAL A 391 22.99 54.41 -15.68
C VAL A 391 21.84 54.83 -14.79
N ALA A 392 21.09 53.85 -14.26
CA ALA A 392 19.97 54.14 -13.37
C ALA A 392 20.39 54.80 -12.05
N ARG A 393 21.62 54.56 -11.58
CA ARG A 393 22.14 55.08 -10.30
C ARG A 393 22.89 56.39 -10.45
N TYR A 394 23.72 56.53 -11.48
CA TYR A 394 24.67 57.63 -11.64
C TYR A 394 24.41 58.52 -12.87
N GLY A 395 23.45 58.17 -13.74
CA GLY A 395 23.11 58.93 -14.94
C GLY A 395 23.60 58.29 -16.26
N GLU A 396 23.12 58.80 -17.39
CA GLU A 396 23.32 58.20 -18.73
C GLU A 396 24.79 58.04 -19.13
N ASP A 397 25.69 58.85 -18.58
CA ASP A 397 27.11 58.85 -18.93
C ASP A 397 27.94 57.78 -18.18
N ALA A 398 27.34 57.01 -17.27
CA ALA A 398 28.05 56.00 -16.49
C ALA A 398 28.26 54.69 -17.28
N ALA A 399 29.46 54.50 -17.86
CA ALA A 399 29.81 53.29 -18.62
C ALA A 399 30.03 52.06 -17.72
N SER A 400 30.72 52.24 -16.59
CA SER A 400 30.92 51.19 -15.59
C SER A 400 31.01 51.81 -14.20
N CYS A 401 30.60 51.07 -13.17
CA CYS A 401 30.53 51.56 -11.81
C CYS A 401 30.68 50.43 -10.78
N THR A 402 30.95 50.80 -9.54
CA THR A 402 30.74 49.98 -8.35
C THR A 402 29.45 50.41 -7.65
N ALA A 403 29.17 49.84 -6.48
CA ALA A 403 28.04 50.28 -5.66
C ALA A 403 28.19 51.71 -5.12
N ASP A 404 29.42 52.22 -5.06
CA ASP A 404 29.74 53.49 -4.40
C ASP A 404 30.12 54.59 -5.39
N GLU A 405 30.73 54.25 -6.53
CA GLU A 405 31.24 55.24 -7.49
C GLU A 405 31.25 54.75 -8.94
N VAL A 406 31.25 55.69 -9.90
CA VAL A 406 31.53 55.39 -11.31
C VAL A 406 33.02 55.09 -11.49
N THR A 407 33.35 54.04 -12.25
CA THR A 407 34.72 53.64 -12.59
C THR A 407 35.13 54.02 -14.01
N ALA A 408 34.18 54.24 -14.92
CA ALA A 408 34.41 54.79 -16.25
C ALA A 408 33.15 55.50 -16.79
N CYS A 409 33.37 56.56 -17.57
CA CYS A 409 32.32 57.32 -18.24
C CYS A 409 32.27 56.99 -19.74
N THR A 410 31.08 57.00 -20.35
CA THR A 410 30.93 56.88 -21.81
C THR A 410 31.31 58.18 -22.52
N ASP A 411 31.02 59.31 -21.87
CA ASP A 411 31.40 60.65 -22.27
C ASP A 411 31.73 61.47 -21.01
N GLY A 412 32.69 62.38 -21.11
CA GLY A 412 33.19 63.18 -19.98
C GLY A 412 34.22 62.50 -19.06
N ASP A 413 34.47 63.16 -17.92
CA ASP A 413 35.51 62.80 -16.94
C ASP A 413 34.88 62.36 -15.61
N ARG A 414 35.58 61.49 -14.86
CA ARG A 414 35.16 61.12 -13.49
C ARG A 414 35.42 62.27 -12.51
N PHE A 415 34.42 62.60 -11.69
CA PHE A 415 34.57 63.53 -10.58
C PHE A 415 33.61 63.21 -9.43
N ASN A 416 34.14 63.13 -8.20
CA ASN A 416 33.37 62.93 -6.97
C ASN A 416 32.36 61.76 -7.04
N GLY A 417 32.78 60.63 -7.62
CA GLY A 417 31.98 59.41 -7.75
C GLY A 417 30.97 59.39 -8.90
N GLY A 418 30.90 60.42 -9.76
CA GLY A 418 30.03 60.49 -10.95
C GLY A 418 30.75 60.93 -12.22
N CYS A 419 30.01 61.06 -13.32
CA CYS A 419 30.50 61.60 -14.59
C CYS A 419 30.11 63.07 -14.75
N ILE A 420 31.03 63.86 -15.28
CA ILE A 420 30.78 65.26 -15.67
C ILE A 420 31.31 65.50 -17.10
N GLU A 421 30.64 66.36 -17.87
CA GLU A 421 31.00 66.61 -19.28
C GLU A 421 32.44 67.14 -19.47
N SER A 422 32.96 67.90 -18.50
CA SER A 422 34.35 68.38 -18.51
C SER A 422 34.80 68.81 -17.11
N CYS A 423 36.09 68.70 -16.81
CA CYS A 423 36.64 69.22 -15.55
C CYS A 423 36.42 70.75 -15.43
N PRO A 424 35.62 71.22 -14.47
CA PRO A 424 35.36 72.65 -14.32
C PRO A 424 36.64 73.39 -13.90
N HIS A 425 37.16 74.25 -14.79
CA HIS A 425 38.40 74.99 -14.54
C HIS A 425 38.30 76.09 -13.47
N ASN A 426 37.12 76.33 -12.89
CA ASN A 426 36.88 77.20 -11.74
C ASN A 426 35.51 76.84 -11.14
N VAL A 427 35.46 75.96 -10.13
CA VAL A 427 34.19 75.63 -9.48
C VAL A 427 33.91 76.68 -8.41
N GLY A 428 33.29 77.78 -8.82
CA GLY A 428 32.69 78.73 -7.88
C GLY A 428 31.46 78.11 -7.21
N VAL A 429 31.63 77.10 -6.35
CA VAL A 429 30.53 76.59 -5.51
C VAL A 429 30.29 77.59 -4.38
N LEU A 430 29.13 78.22 -4.45
CA LEU A 430 28.57 79.17 -3.51
C LEU A 430 28.15 78.50 -2.19
N VAL A 431 29.07 77.90 -1.43
CA VAL A 431 28.86 77.64 -0.01
C VAL A 431 30.19 77.74 0.75
N GLY A 432 30.48 78.94 1.28
CA GLY A 432 31.41 79.13 2.40
C GLY A 432 32.83 78.56 2.26
N CYS A 433 33.72 79.39 1.70
CA CYS A 433 35.19 79.31 1.74
C CYS A 433 35.90 78.42 0.69
N VAL A 434 36.85 79.08 0.00
CA VAL A 434 37.93 78.60 -0.90
C VAL A 434 37.55 78.23 -2.33
N ASP A 435 38.11 78.99 -3.29
CA ASP A 435 38.11 78.69 -4.72
C ASP A 435 38.84 77.35 -4.93
N MET A 436 38.10 76.28 -5.28
CA MET A 436 38.69 74.96 -5.54
C MET A 436 38.75 74.74 -7.04
N SER A 437 39.97 74.71 -7.58
CA SER A 437 40.23 74.28 -8.95
C SER A 437 40.40 72.76 -9.02
N VAL A 438 39.91 72.14 -10.09
CA VAL A 438 40.23 70.75 -10.46
C VAL A 438 41.09 70.72 -11.71
N VAL A 439 41.92 69.69 -11.83
CA VAL A 439 42.72 69.46 -13.04
C VAL A 439 42.44 68.07 -13.61
N PRO A 440 42.38 67.94 -14.95
CA PRO A 440 42.24 66.63 -15.59
C PRO A 440 43.53 65.82 -15.43
N THR A 441 43.38 64.55 -15.10
CA THR A 441 44.47 63.60 -14.91
C THR A 441 44.16 62.30 -15.63
N GLY A 442 44.28 62.32 -16.95
CA GLY A 442 43.70 61.25 -17.78
C GLY A 442 42.19 61.46 -17.91
N ASP A 443 41.41 60.50 -17.45
CA ASP A 443 39.94 60.42 -17.45
C ASP A 443 39.30 60.77 -16.09
N GLU A 444 40.07 61.34 -15.17
CA GLU A 444 39.63 61.74 -13.83
C GLU A 444 40.01 63.19 -13.51
N CYS A 445 39.06 63.94 -12.96
CA CYS A 445 39.30 65.26 -12.41
C CYS A 445 39.71 65.15 -10.93
N ILE A 446 40.89 65.66 -10.59
CA ILE A 446 41.40 65.66 -9.22
C ILE A 446 41.43 67.10 -8.70
N LEU A 447 41.07 67.29 -7.42
CA LEU A 447 41.21 68.58 -6.75
C LEU A 447 42.67 69.02 -6.71
N CYS A 448 42.92 70.29 -7.00
CA CYS A 448 44.27 70.84 -6.97
C CYS A 448 44.94 70.63 -5.60
N SER A 449 44.20 70.80 -4.50
CA SER A 449 44.69 70.57 -3.14
C SER A 449 45.15 69.12 -2.89
N ASP A 450 44.51 68.15 -3.54
CA ASP A 450 44.81 66.72 -3.36
C ASP A 450 46.04 66.32 -4.18
N ARG A 451 46.20 66.92 -5.37
CA ARG A 451 47.37 66.68 -6.25
C ARG A 451 48.60 67.47 -5.80
N PHE A 452 48.41 68.72 -5.37
CA PHE A 452 49.44 69.64 -4.90
C PHE A 452 49.00 70.23 -3.56
N VAL A 453 49.52 69.67 -2.47
CA VAL A 453 49.19 70.09 -1.11
C VAL A 453 49.42 71.59 -0.94
N GLY A 454 48.43 72.28 -0.36
CA GLY A 454 48.46 73.73 -0.13
C GLY A 454 48.19 74.58 -1.36
N SER A 455 47.82 74.00 -2.52
CA SER A 455 47.42 74.76 -3.70
C SER A 455 45.96 75.21 -3.66
N SER A 456 45.68 76.40 -4.19
CA SER A 456 44.31 76.90 -4.40
C SER A 456 43.88 76.75 -5.86
N THR A 457 44.77 77.09 -6.80
CA THR A 457 44.58 76.84 -8.24
C THR A 457 45.80 76.12 -8.80
N CYS A 458 45.62 75.30 -9.83
CA CYS A 458 46.71 74.55 -10.45
C CYS A 458 46.46 74.25 -11.92
N THR A 459 47.54 73.89 -12.63
CA THR A 459 47.49 73.25 -13.94
C THR A 459 48.05 71.83 -13.83
N ALA A 460 48.01 71.05 -14.91
CA ALA A 460 48.63 69.73 -14.94
C ALA A 460 50.14 69.74 -14.58
N ALA A 461 50.81 70.89 -14.78
CA ALA A 461 52.25 71.06 -14.52
C ALA A 461 52.60 71.45 -13.07
N GLY A 462 51.65 71.98 -12.28
CA GLY A 462 51.93 72.49 -10.94
C GLY A 462 50.89 73.51 -10.44
N PRO A 463 51.00 73.94 -9.16
CA PRO A 463 50.15 74.99 -8.61
C PRO A 463 50.39 76.33 -9.32
N THR A 464 49.31 77.04 -9.65
CA THR A 464 49.34 78.41 -10.18
C THR A 464 49.09 79.45 -9.09
N SER A 465 48.45 79.04 -8.00
CA SER A 465 48.38 79.82 -6.77
C SER A 465 48.31 78.89 -5.56
N CYS A 466 48.78 79.38 -4.41
CA CYS A 466 48.75 78.64 -3.17
C CYS A 466 47.69 79.19 -2.21
N ALA A 467 47.14 78.31 -1.39
CA ALA A 467 46.29 78.66 -0.27
C ALA A 467 47.16 79.03 0.95
N ARG A 468 46.52 79.31 2.09
CA ARG A 468 47.25 79.40 3.36
C ARG A 468 47.40 78.00 3.95
N ASP A 469 48.46 77.77 4.72
CA ASP A 469 48.61 76.55 5.49
C ASP A 469 47.64 76.50 6.70
N ASP A 470 47.65 75.40 7.44
CA ASP A 470 46.80 75.19 8.63
C ASP A 470 47.07 76.20 9.77
N SER A 471 48.23 76.87 9.73
CA SER A 471 48.61 77.93 10.67
C SER A 471 48.23 79.33 10.16
N ALA A 472 47.49 79.41 9.06
CA ALA A 472 47.12 80.62 8.34
C ALA A 472 48.32 81.41 7.77
N ALA A 473 49.48 80.77 7.60
CA ALA A 473 50.62 81.37 6.92
C ALA A 473 50.45 81.34 5.40
N THR A 474 50.90 82.40 4.72
CA THR A 474 50.89 82.48 3.26
C THR A 474 51.88 81.49 2.66
N LEU A 475 51.42 80.68 1.71
CA LEU A 475 52.27 79.83 0.88
C LEU A 475 52.54 80.51 -0.47
N TYR A 476 53.68 80.18 -1.07
CA TYR A 476 54.16 80.72 -2.33
C TYR A 476 54.42 79.59 -3.32
N VAL A 477 54.10 79.83 -4.60
CA VAL A 477 54.39 78.88 -5.67
C VAL A 477 55.91 78.78 -5.88
N SER A 478 56.45 77.56 -5.80
CA SER A 478 57.86 77.25 -6.06
C SER A 478 57.97 75.98 -6.92
N GLY A 479 58.17 76.16 -8.22
CA GLY A 479 58.17 75.06 -9.17
C GLY A 479 56.84 74.32 -9.17
N ALA A 480 56.86 73.04 -8.79
CA ALA A 480 55.67 72.17 -8.73
C ALA A 480 55.07 72.02 -7.32
N ALA A 481 55.39 72.91 -6.37
CA ALA A 481 54.94 72.85 -4.99
C ALA A 481 54.53 74.23 -4.45
N CYS A 482 53.71 74.22 -3.40
CA CYS A 482 53.43 75.37 -2.54
C CYS A 482 54.30 75.28 -1.30
N VAL A 483 55.08 76.33 -1.03
CA VAL A 483 56.07 76.34 0.07
C VAL A 483 55.92 77.60 0.91
N THR A 484 56.36 77.57 2.17
CA THR A 484 56.41 78.78 3.02
C THR A 484 57.50 79.74 2.54
N ALA A 485 57.46 81.01 2.98
CA ALA A 485 58.48 82.00 2.61
C ALA A 485 59.93 81.58 2.94
N VAL A 486 60.12 80.76 3.99
CA VAL A 486 61.44 80.27 4.43
C VAL A 486 61.93 79.11 3.57
N GLU A 487 61.00 78.39 2.94
CA GLU A 487 61.28 77.23 2.09
C GLU A 487 61.48 77.61 0.62
N CYS A 488 61.38 78.89 0.27
CA CYS A 488 61.75 79.37 -1.06
C CYS A 488 63.23 79.02 -1.35
N PRO A 489 63.55 78.53 -2.58
CA PRO A 489 64.92 78.18 -2.96
C PRO A 489 65.93 79.30 -2.72
N SER A 490 67.19 78.94 -2.46
CA SER A 490 68.26 79.92 -2.26
C SER A 490 68.37 80.90 -3.44
N GLY A 491 68.43 82.20 -3.15
CA GLY A 491 68.42 83.27 -4.17
C GLY A 491 67.02 83.70 -4.61
N THR A 492 65.96 83.21 -3.96
CA THR A 492 64.57 83.65 -4.15
C THR A 492 63.93 84.08 -2.82
N TYR A 493 62.81 84.81 -2.86
CA TYR A 493 62.00 85.18 -1.70
C TYR A 493 60.50 85.07 -2.03
N GLY A 494 59.66 84.84 -1.01
CA GLY A 494 58.20 84.84 -1.19
C GLY A 494 57.66 86.24 -1.44
N SER A 495 57.09 86.47 -2.63
CA SER A 495 56.55 87.78 -3.04
C SER A 495 55.04 87.82 -2.84
N ASP A 496 54.55 88.67 -1.91
CA ASP A 496 53.11 88.83 -1.66
C ASP A 496 52.34 89.43 -2.86
N GLY A 497 53.05 90.13 -3.76
CA GLY A 497 52.44 90.73 -4.95
C GLY A 497 52.12 89.71 -6.05
N THR A 498 52.93 88.66 -6.17
CA THR A 498 52.76 87.63 -7.22
C THR A 498 52.37 86.26 -6.67
N GLY A 499 52.47 86.05 -5.35
CA GLY A 499 52.15 84.77 -4.72
C GLY A 499 53.14 83.65 -5.05
N ALA A 500 54.35 83.98 -5.51
CA ALA A 500 55.39 83.03 -5.93
C ALA A 500 56.76 83.35 -5.30
N CYS A 501 57.66 82.37 -5.30
CA CYS A 501 59.07 82.59 -4.96
C CYS A 501 59.77 83.30 -6.13
N GLU A 502 60.10 84.58 -5.96
CA GLU A 502 60.73 85.39 -7.00
C GLU A 502 62.24 85.49 -6.80
N ALA A 503 62.99 85.54 -7.90
CA ALA A 503 64.44 85.71 -7.85
C ALA A 503 64.80 87.09 -7.25
N CYS A 504 65.83 87.10 -6.39
CA CYS A 504 66.37 88.32 -5.80
C CYS A 504 66.94 89.34 -6.81
N THR A 505 67.00 89.00 -8.10
CA THR A 505 67.52 89.85 -9.19
C THR A 505 66.70 91.12 -9.41
N VAL A 506 65.47 91.20 -8.90
CA VAL A 506 64.66 92.43 -8.87
C VAL A 506 65.43 93.57 -8.16
N PHE A 507 66.37 93.24 -7.27
CA PHE A 507 67.22 94.17 -6.52
C PHE A 507 68.65 94.32 -7.09
N ARG A 508 68.86 94.02 -8.38
CA ARG A 508 70.14 93.98 -9.12
C ARG A 508 70.94 92.68 -8.91
N SER A 509 71.88 92.39 -9.82
CA SER A 509 72.65 91.14 -9.91
C SER A 509 73.64 90.87 -8.77
N LEU A 510 73.76 91.78 -7.80
CA LEU A 510 74.75 91.75 -6.72
C LEU A 510 74.23 91.10 -5.43
N VAL A 511 72.95 90.69 -5.42
CA VAL A 511 72.25 90.16 -4.25
C VAL A 511 72.35 88.63 -4.20
N LYS A 512 72.83 88.09 -3.07
CA LYS A 512 72.99 86.63 -2.84
C LYS A 512 71.80 86.04 -2.09
N THR A 513 71.29 86.72 -1.08
CA THR A 513 70.02 86.40 -0.41
C THR A 513 69.23 87.68 -0.17
N CYS A 514 67.91 87.60 -0.17
CA CYS A 514 67.02 88.73 0.03
C CYS A 514 65.73 88.29 0.75
N ASP A 515 64.99 89.26 1.26
CA ASP A 515 63.58 89.12 1.61
C ASP A 515 62.76 90.19 0.86
N TYR A 516 61.48 90.30 1.19
CA TYR A 516 60.57 91.27 0.58
C TYR A 516 60.98 92.74 0.80
N GLN A 517 61.81 93.04 1.79
CA GLN A 517 62.30 94.39 2.11
C GLN A 517 63.64 94.72 1.42
N GLY A 518 64.30 93.76 0.76
CA GLY A 518 65.54 93.97 0.02
C GLY A 518 66.62 92.93 0.33
N ALA A 519 67.86 93.23 -0.05
CA ALA A 519 69.01 92.34 0.12
C ALA A 519 69.31 92.05 1.60
N LEU A 520 69.58 90.78 1.91
CA LEU A 520 70.04 90.27 3.19
C LEU A 520 71.53 89.89 3.17
N SER A 521 72.04 89.48 2.00
CA SER A 521 73.47 89.30 1.77
C SER A 521 73.80 89.55 0.30
N CYS A 522 75.05 89.94 0.05
CA CYS A 522 75.56 90.24 -1.28
C CYS A 522 76.52 89.14 -1.77
N THR A 523 76.79 89.13 -3.07
CA THR A 523 77.86 88.30 -3.65
C THR A 523 79.22 88.67 -3.05
N SER A 524 80.21 87.79 -3.14
CA SER A 524 81.48 87.88 -2.39
C SER A 524 82.28 89.19 -2.54
N ASP A 525 81.97 90.00 -3.55
CA ASP A 525 82.70 91.22 -3.90
C ASP A 525 81.85 92.51 -3.77
N SER A 526 80.66 92.43 -3.14
CA SER A 526 79.75 93.58 -2.98
C SER A 526 79.37 93.83 -1.52
N ILE A 527 78.99 95.08 -1.22
CA ILE A 527 78.71 95.58 0.13
C ILE A 527 77.20 95.73 0.33
N LEU A 528 76.70 95.22 1.46
CA LEU A 528 75.31 95.38 1.88
C LEU A 528 75.14 96.73 2.60
N TYR A 529 74.35 97.64 2.03
CA TYR A 529 74.03 98.93 2.63
C TYR A 529 72.55 99.27 2.42
N GLU A 530 71.83 99.65 3.49
CA GLU A 530 70.39 99.95 3.46
C GLU A 530 69.53 98.95 2.65
N ARG A 531 69.81 97.65 2.80
CA ARG A 531 69.12 96.56 2.09
C ARG A 531 69.31 96.57 0.56
N GLY A 532 70.33 97.26 0.07
CA GLY A 532 70.84 97.18 -1.30
C GLY A 532 72.26 96.60 -1.33
N CYS A 533 72.62 95.96 -2.44
CA CYS A 533 73.99 95.52 -2.70
C CYS A 533 74.66 96.44 -3.72
N PHE A 534 75.85 96.92 -3.38
CA PHE A 534 76.60 97.88 -4.19
C PHE A 534 78.03 97.36 -4.44
N GLU A 535 78.58 97.65 -5.62
CA GLU A 535 79.98 97.28 -5.97
C GLU A 535 81.00 98.15 -5.22
N GLU A 536 80.60 99.36 -4.81
CA GLU A 536 81.40 100.31 -4.05
C GLU A 536 80.57 100.88 -2.88
N CYS A 537 81.22 101.35 -1.80
CA CYS A 537 80.52 101.99 -0.66
C CYS A 537 79.69 103.19 -1.16
N PRO A 538 78.36 103.18 -0.94
CA PRO A 538 77.48 104.31 -1.27
C PRO A 538 77.79 105.59 -0.50
#